data_AF-A0A8B7Y202-F1
#
_entry.id   AF-A0A8B7Y202-F1
#
_cell.length_a   1.000
_cell.length_b   1.000
_cell.length_c   1.000
_cell.angle_alpha   90.00
_cell.angle_beta   90.00
_cell.angle_gamma   90.00
#
_symmetry.space_group_name_H-M   'P 1'
#
loop_
_entity.id
_entity.type
_entity.pdbx_description
1 polymer ?
#
loop_
_entity_poly.entity_id
_entity_poly.type
_entity_poly.pdbx_seq_one_letter_code
_entity_poly.pdbx_strand_id
1 'polypeptide(L)'
;MNEIAKNVQTFLETLQNAGGEQVKQWNAEALQRAIQWAKYFEQVHKKLANKPQNIQQLNRVLHLIGHLPRAAVSQSEVTFESLGQSVRLLLRALLQNPHLGQDLHREVINQYILLDQDVMPDGSCASNSILKEENAASQRSQIFMQDVSRFAKAKAMRMHLLEMRSRLSSSLKEDLNIEGKSVHQVAMETDATVLQDHLMHHLTGSQSPQKTENYLNQRLHSVVKLPNGLETIETILTLPGDENEAASFKKCQQFVSLWISKNRQQYTNHGNMDTG
;
A
#
# COMPACT_ATOMS: atom_id res chain seq x y z
N MET A 1 -14.86 -24.66 -18.15
CA MET A 1 -13.99 -23.46 -18.16
C MET A 1 -14.79 -22.15 -18.06
N ASN A 2 -15.88 -21.98 -18.81
CA ASN A 2 -16.69 -20.73 -18.72
C ASN A 2 -17.19 -20.39 -17.31
N GLU A 3 -17.56 -21.40 -16.51
CA GLU A 3 -18.01 -21.17 -15.13
C GLU A 3 -16.88 -20.70 -14.20
N ILE A 4 -15.67 -21.27 -14.33
CA ILE A 4 -14.49 -20.82 -13.58
C ILE A 4 -14.15 -19.38 -13.96
N ALA A 5 -14.19 -19.03 -15.25
CA ALA A 5 -13.93 -17.67 -15.72
C ALA A 5 -14.95 -16.66 -15.15
N LYS A 6 -16.24 -17.00 -15.13
CA LYS A 6 -17.28 -16.17 -14.50
C LYS A 6 -17.04 -16.01 -13.00
N ASN A 7 -16.68 -17.09 -12.31
CA ASN A 7 -16.38 -17.05 -10.89
C ASN A 7 -15.14 -16.18 -10.61
N VAL A 8 -14.12 -16.22 -11.48
CA VAL A 8 -12.91 -15.39 -11.35
C VAL A 8 -13.30 -13.92 -11.42
N GLN A 9 -14.15 -13.56 -12.38
CA GLN A 9 -14.67 -12.21 -12.47
C GLN A 9 -15.36 -11.78 -11.17
N THR A 10 -16.26 -12.61 -10.63
CA THR A 10 -16.95 -12.31 -9.37
C THR A 10 -15.99 -12.14 -8.19
N PHE A 11 -14.92 -12.94 -8.12
CA PHE A 11 -13.91 -12.79 -7.07
C PHE A 11 -13.06 -11.54 -7.25
N LEU A 12 -12.67 -11.20 -8.49
CA LEU A 12 -11.97 -9.96 -8.77
C LEU A 12 -12.82 -8.73 -8.43
N GLU A 13 -14.12 -8.75 -8.74
CA GLU A 13 -15.07 -7.71 -8.32
C GLU A 13 -15.16 -7.64 -6.79
N THR A 14 -15.13 -8.78 -6.10
CA THR A 14 -15.10 -8.83 -4.63
C THR A 14 -13.81 -8.20 -4.07
N LEU A 15 -12.66 -8.49 -4.67
CA LEU A 15 -11.37 -7.88 -4.30
C LEU A 15 -11.34 -6.37 -4.57
N GLN A 16 -11.93 -5.92 -5.68
CA GLN A 16 -12.07 -4.49 -5.98
C GLN A 16 -12.93 -3.79 -4.92
N ASN A 17 -14.09 -4.37 -4.61
CA ASN A 17 -15.00 -3.84 -3.59
C ASN A 17 -14.33 -3.81 -2.21
N ALA A 18 -13.50 -4.81 -1.90
CA ALA A 18 -12.70 -4.87 -0.67
C ALA A 18 -11.64 -3.76 -0.60
N GLY A 19 -11.13 -3.26 -1.74
CA GLY A 19 -10.19 -2.13 -1.82
C GLY A 19 -10.85 -0.76 -2.04
N GLY A 20 -12.15 -0.70 -2.34
CA GLY A 20 -12.89 0.51 -2.68
C GLY A 20 -13.85 1.01 -1.59
N GLU A 21 -14.63 2.04 -1.88
CA GLU A 21 -15.59 2.61 -0.93
C GLU A 21 -16.79 1.71 -0.62
N GLN A 22 -17.04 0.69 -1.45
CA GLN A 22 -18.15 -0.25 -1.31
C GLN A 22 -18.05 -1.03 0.01
N VAL A 23 -16.84 -1.17 0.57
CA VAL A 23 -16.62 -1.82 1.87
C VAL A 23 -17.36 -1.12 3.02
N LYS A 24 -17.73 0.17 2.88
CA LYS A 24 -18.52 0.91 3.89
C LYS A 24 -19.84 0.22 4.21
N GLN A 25 -20.40 -0.47 3.22
CA GLN A 25 -21.70 -1.14 3.32
C GLN A 25 -21.56 -2.62 3.72
N TRP A 26 -20.33 -3.11 3.92
CA TRP A 26 -20.13 -4.50 4.30
C TRP A 26 -20.54 -4.71 5.75
N ASN A 27 -21.17 -5.85 5.99
CA ASN A 27 -21.43 -6.41 7.31
C ASN A 27 -20.67 -7.74 7.46
N ALA A 28 -20.81 -8.40 8.61
CA ALA A 28 -20.13 -9.67 8.88
C ALA A 28 -20.46 -10.75 7.83
N GLU A 29 -21.71 -10.79 7.34
CA GLU A 29 -22.15 -11.74 6.31
C GLU A 29 -21.50 -11.45 4.94
N ALA A 30 -21.36 -10.18 4.57
CA ALA A 30 -20.66 -9.78 3.35
C ALA A 30 -19.18 -10.19 3.40
N LEU A 31 -18.53 -9.98 4.56
CA LEU A 31 -17.17 -10.44 4.80
C LEU A 31 -17.05 -11.97 4.68
N GLN A 32 -17.95 -12.71 5.32
CA GLN A 32 -17.95 -14.16 5.28
C GLN A 32 -18.15 -14.70 3.86
N ARG A 33 -19.06 -14.10 3.07
CA ARG A 33 -19.23 -14.44 1.65
C ARG A 33 -17.98 -14.16 0.83
N ALA A 34 -17.32 -13.03 1.07
CA ALA A 34 -16.05 -12.70 0.41
C ALA A 34 -14.96 -13.73 0.75
N ILE A 35 -14.85 -14.14 2.01
CA ILE A 35 -13.92 -15.19 2.45
C ILE A 35 -14.27 -16.55 1.81
N GLN A 36 -15.55 -16.90 1.67
CA GLN A 36 -15.96 -18.12 0.97
C GLN A 36 -15.52 -18.13 -0.50
N TRP A 37 -15.67 -17.00 -1.21
CA TRP A 37 -15.14 -16.85 -2.56
C TRP A 37 -13.63 -17.05 -2.61
N ALA A 38 -12.90 -16.45 -1.68
CA ALA A 38 -11.46 -16.63 -1.60
C ALA A 38 -11.06 -18.09 -1.34
N LYS A 39 -11.72 -18.78 -0.40
CA LYS A 39 -11.50 -20.21 -0.13
C LYS A 39 -11.81 -21.09 -1.35
N TYR A 40 -12.87 -20.76 -2.10
CA TYR A 40 -13.18 -21.44 -3.36
C TYR A 40 -12.01 -21.34 -4.35
N PHE A 41 -11.39 -20.17 -4.48
CA PHE A 41 -10.25 -19.99 -5.39
C PHE A 41 -8.98 -20.70 -4.95
N GLU A 42 -8.73 -20.82 -3.65
CA GLU A 42 -7.63 -21.68 -3.16
C GLU A 42 -7.87 -23.15 -3.48
N GLN A 43 -9.11 -23.63 -3.43
CA GLN A 43 -9.46 -24.99 -3.87
C GLN A 43 -9.31 -25.16 -5.38
N VAL A 44 -9.71 -24.17 -6.17
CA VAL A 44 -9.52 -24.16 -7.62
C VAL A 44 -8.02 -24.22 -7.96
N HIS A 45 -7.19 -23.44 -7.28
CA HIS A 45 -5.74 -23.48 -7.42
C HIS A 45 -5.19 -24.90 -7.14
N LYS A 46 -5.55 -25.51 -6.01
CA LYS A 46 -5.13 -26.89 -5.67
C LYS A 46 -5.54 -27.91 -6.74
N LYS A 47 -6.76 -27.81 -7.27
CA LYS A 47 -7.29 -28.73 -8.31
C LYS A 47 -6.64 -28.53 -9.68
N LEU A 48 -6.16 -27.32 -9.97
CA LEU A 48 -5.57 -26.96 -11.26
C LEU A 48 -4.04 -27.02 -11.28
N ALA A 49 -3.38 -27.14 -10.13
CA ALA A 49 -1.92 -27.13 -10.00
C ALA A 49 -1.21 -28.13 -10.95
N ASN A 50 -1.82 -29.29 -11.20
CA ASN A 50 -1.25 -30.34 -12.06
C ASN A 50 -1.74 -30.27 -13.53
N LYS A 51 -2.44 -29.20 -13.94
CA LYS A 51 -3.09 -29.06 -15.26
C LYS A 51 -2.61 -27.79 -15.97
N PRO A 52 -1.41 -27.80 -16.59
CA PRO A 52 -0.76 -26.61 -17.13
C PRO A 52 -1.57 -25.88 -18.21
N GLN A 53 -2.33 -26.61 -19.04
CA GLN A 53 -3.21 -26.01 -20.05
C GLN A 53 -4.32 -25.16 -19.41
N ASN A 54 -4.90 -25.63 -18.30
CA ASN A 54 -5.93 -24.88 -17.57
C ASN A 54 -5.33 -23.67 -16.83
N ILE A 55 -4.12 -23.79 -16.30
CA ILE A 55 -3.38 -22.69 -15.68
C ILE A 55 -3.15 -21.57 -16.70
N GLN A 56 -2.67 -21.91 -17.90
CA GLN A 56 -2.44 -20.93 -18.96
C GLN A 56 -3.74 -20.22 -19.38
N GLN A 57 -4.83 -20.97 -19.55
CA GLN A 57 -6.11 -20.39 -19.92
C GLN A 57 -6.66 -19.49 -18.80
N LEU A 58 -6.48 -19.88 -17.53
CA LEU A 58 -6.89 -19.08 -16.38
C LEU A 58 -6.06 -17.79 -16.23
N ASN A 59 -4.75 -17.85 -16.45
CA ASN A 59 -3.90 -16.66 -16.48
C ASN A 59 -4.28 -15.69 -17.60
N ARG A 60 -4.67 -16.19 -18.78
CA ARG A 60 -5.20 -15.33 -19.85
C ARG A 60 -6.49 -14.61 -19.43
N VAL A 61 -7.40 -15.32 -18.76
CA VAL A 61 -8.63 -14.73 -18.24
C VAL A 61 -8.34 -13.69 -17.15
N LEU A 62 -7.43 -13.99 -16.22
CA LEU A 62 -6.99 -13.05 -15.19
C LEU A 62 -6.38 -11.79 -15.79
N HIS A 63 -5.49 -11.93 -16.77
CA HIS A 63 -4.87 -10.81 -17.49
C HIS A 63 -5.92 -9.97 -18.24
N LEU A 64 -6.85 -10.61 -18.95
CA LEU A 64 -7.92 -9.90 -19.67
C LEU A 64 -8.85 -9.12 -18.73
N ILE A 65 -9.21 -9.71 -17.59
CA ILE A 65 -10.08 -9.05 -16.61
C ILE A 65 -9.31 -7.98 -15.83
N GLY A 66 -8.04 -8.21 -15.52
CA GLY A 66 -7.18 -7.27 -14.78
C GLY A 66 -6.94 -5.94 -15.50
N HIS A 67 -6.98 -5.92 -16.84
CA HIS A 67 -6.87 -4.70 -17.64
C HIS A 67 -8.18 -3.91 -17.79
N LEU A 68 -9.30 -4.40 -17.26
CA LEU A 68 -10.52 -3.61 -17.26
C LEU A 68 -10.35 -2.39 -16.33
N PRO A 69 -10.78 -1.18 -16.73
CA PRO A 69 -10.61 0.05 -15.93
C PRO A 69 -11.19 -0.02 -14.51
N ARG A 70 -12.12 -0.95 -14.30
CA ARG A 70 -12.78 -1.21 -13.01
C ARG A 70 -12.02 -2.22 -12.14
N ALA A 71 -11.00 -2.90 -12.69
CA ALA A 71 -10.38 -4.09 -12.12
C ALA A 71 -8.98 -3.95 -11.55
N ALA A 72 -8.48 -2.71 -11.43
CA ALA A 72 -7.21 -2.43 -10.77
C ALA A 72 -7.31 -2.70 -9.25
N VAL A 73 -7.13 -3.97 -8.87
CA VAL A 73 -6.93 -4.39 -7.49
C VAL A 73 -5.51 -4.00 -7.10
N SER A 74 -5.37 -2.98 -6.25
CA SER A 74 -4.16 -2.64 -5.49
C SER A 74 -2.81 -3.00 -6.16
N GLN A 75 -2.41 -2.25 -7.20
CA GLN A 75 -1.05 -2.18 -7.77
C GLN A 75 -0.34 -3.51 -8.19
N SER A 76 -0.94 -4.68 -7.97
CA SER A 76 -0.32 -5.99 -8.20
C SER A 76 -1.26 -6.86 -9.03
N GLU A 77 -0.75 -7.33 -10.16
CA GLU A 77 -1.48 -8.18 -11.08
C GLU A 77 -1.86 -9.51 -10.40
N VAL A 78 -3.14 -9.87 -10.44
CA VAL A 78 -3.62 -11.13 -9.84
C VAL A 78 -3.23 -12.29 -10.76
N THR A 79 -2.27 -13.10 -10.34
CA THR A 79 -1.78 -14.28 -11.07
C THR A 79 -2.40 -15.57 -10.56
N PHE A 80 -2.22 -16.69 -11.27
CA PHE A 80 -2.63 -18.02 -10.78
C PHE A 80 -2.03 -18.34 -9.40
N GLU A 81 -0.76 -18.02 -9.15
CA GLU A 81 -0.11 -18.23 -7.85
C GLU A 81 -0.79 -17.41 -6.75
N SER A 82 -1.25 -16.21 -7.09
CA SER A 82 -2.00 -15.34 -6.18
C SER A 82 -3.32 -15.98 -5.75
N LEU A 83 -3.96 -16.77 -6.62
CA LEU A 83 -5.19 -17.50 -6.29
C LEU A 83 -4.96 -18.58 -5.22
N GLY A 84 -3.76 -19.13 -5.13
CA GLY A 84 -3.37 -20.06 -4.07
C GLY A 84 -3.34 -19.43 -2.68
N GLN A 85 -3.36 -18.09 -2.60
CA GLN A 85 -3.36 -17.30 -1.37
C GLN A 85 -4.54 -16.31 -1.36
N SER A 86 -5.64 -16.67 -2.01
CA SER A 86 -6.78 -15.77 -2.22
C SER A 86 -7.35 -15.20 -0.92
N VAL A 87 -7.38 -15.97 0.18
CA VAL A 87 -7.91 -15.47 1.45
C VAL A 87 -6.96 -14.43 2.03
N ARG A 88 -5.65 -14.70 2.01
CA ARG A 88 -4.62 -13.76 2.48
C ARG A 88 -4.64 -12.47 1.64
N LEU A 89 -4.82 -12.59 0.32
CA LEU A 89 -4.95 -11.47 -0.60
C LEU A 89 -6.16 -10.59 -0.26
N LEU A 90 -7.34 -11.20 -0.07
CA LEU A 90 -8.56 -10.50 0.30
C LEU A 90 -8.42 -9.75 1.63
N LEU A 91 -7.95 -10.44 2.67
CA LEU A 91 -7.80 -9.83 4.00
C LEU A 91 -6.78 -8.69 3.98
N ARG A 92 -5.69 -8.83 3.22
CA ARG A 92 -4.73 -7.74 3.02
C ARG A 92 -5.37 -6.53 2.35
N ALA A 93 -6.16 -6.73 1.29
CA ALA A 93 -6.88 -5.65 0.62
C ALA A 93 -7.82 -4.91 1.58
N LEU A 94 -8.55 -5.65 2.42
CA LEU A 94 -9.44 -5.09 3.45
C LEU A 94 -8.68 -4.30 4.52
N LEU A 95 -7.55 -4.81 5.02
CA LEU A 95 -6.72 -4.12 6.03
C LEU A 95 -6.10 -2.83 5.48
N GLN A 96 -5.84 -2.77 4.17
CA GLN A 96 -5.32 -1.58 3.50
C GLN A 96 -6.42 -0.55 3.19
N ASN A 97 -7.70 -0.93 3.30
CA ASN A 97 -8.81 -0.06 2.94
C ASN A 97 -9.19 0.89 4.11
N PRO A 98 -9.08 2.22 3.92
CA PRO A 98 -9.41 3.21 4.95
C PRO A 98 -10.92 3.26 5.29
N HIS A 99 -11.77 2.74 4.42
CA HIS A 99 -13.22 2.77 4.58
C HIS A 99 -13.78 1.57 5.36
N LEU A 100 -12.92 0.64 5.77
CA LEU A 100 -13.34 -0.52 6.56
C LEU A 100 -13.77 -0.09 7.97
N GLY A 101 -15.03 -0.36 8.32
CA GLY A 101 -15.58 -0.09 9.65
C GLY A 101 -14.80 -0.79 10.77
N GLN A 102 -14.80 -0.21 11.98
CA GLN A 102 -13.99 -0.71 13.10
C GLN A 102 -14.32 -2.15 13.50
N ASP A 103 -15.61 -2.52 13.53
CA ASP A 103 -16.06 -3.86 13.89
C ASP A 103 -15.55 -4.91 12.90
N LEU A 104 -15.68 -4.62 11.59
CA LEU A 104 -15.15 -5.49 10.55
C LEU A 104 -13.62 -5.55 10.55
N HIS A 105 -12.95 -4.44 10.85
CA HIS A 105 -11.49 -4.43 10.94
C HIS A 105 -10.97 -5.38 12.02
N ARG A 106 -11.63 -5.43 13.18
CA ARG A 106 -11.30 -6.40 14.23
C ARG A 106 -11.49 -7.83 13.75
N GLU A 107 -12.61 -8.10 13.09
CA GLU A 107 -12.90 -9.44 12.55
C GLU A 107 -11.89 -9.86 11.48
N VAL A 108 -11.51 -8.97 10.56
CA VAL A 108 -10.49 -9.22 9.54
C VAL A 108 -9.14 -9.55 10.18
N ILE A 109 -8.74 -8.86 11.26
CA ILE A 109 -7.52 -9.19 12.01
C ILE A 109 -7.61 -10.60 12.60
N ASN A 110 -8.73 -10.94 13.24
CA ASN A 110 -8.92 -12.27 13.83
C ASN A 110 -8.79 -13.37 12.77
N GLN A 111 -9.47 -13.21 11.63
CA GLN A 111 -9.39 -14.14 10.49
C GLN A 111 -7.96 -14.23 9.94
N TYR A 112 -7.23 -13.12 9.89
CA TYR A 112 -5.86 -13.08 9.40
C TYR A 112 -4.87 -13.81 10.35
N ILE A 113 -5.08 -13.71 11.67
CA ILE A 113 -4.31 -14.45 12.67
C ILE A 113 -4.58 -15.96 12.55
N LEU A 114 -5.84 -16.36 12.39
CA LEU A 114 -6.23 -17.77 12.29
C LEU A 114 -5.59 -18.48 11.08
N LEU A 115 -5.42 -17.78 9.96
CA LEU A 115 -4.76 -18.33 8.77
C LEU A 115 -3.28 -18.70 8.98
N ASP A 116 -2.59 -18.08 9.93
CA ASP A 116 -1.19 -18.40 10.23
C ASP A 116 -1.07 -19.62 11.15
N GLN A 117 -2.14 -19.94 11.91
CA GLN A 117 -2.20 -21.11 12.80
C GLN A 117 -2.49 -22.42 12.05
N ASP A 118 -3.23 -22.36 10.94
CA ASP A 118 -3.57 -23.52 10.08
C ASP A 118 -2.36 -24.06 9.26
N VAL A 119 -1.17 -23.46 9.37
CA VAL A 119 0.05 -23.93 8.67
C VAL A 119 0.81 -25.01 9.48
N MET A 120 0.30 -25.45 10.64
CA MET A 120 0.83 -26.64 11.32
C MET A 120 0.44 -27.89 10.53
N PRO A 121 1.40 -28.62 9.91
CA PRO A 121 1.07 -29.88 9.26
C PRO A 121 0.85 -30.93 10.34
N ASP A 122 -0.29 -31.61 10.27
CA ASP A 122 -0.53 -32.88 10.95
C ASP A 122 0.70 -33.79 10.81
N GLY A 123 1.15 -34.32 11.95
CA GLY A 123 2.39 -35.06 12.07
C GLY A 123 2.41 -36.34 11.23
N SER A 124 3.56 -36.61 10.62
CA SER A 124 4.14 -37.95 10.50
C SER A 124 5.58 -37.89 9.95
N CYS A 125 6.52 -38.33 10.78
CA CYS A 125 7.87 -38.83 10.48
C CYS A 125 8.86 -37.94 9.69
N ALA A 126 9.83 -37.35 10.39
CA ALA A 126 11.18 -37.94 10.48
C ALA A 126 12.07 -37.06 11.37
N SER A 127 12.71 -37.71 12.34
CA SER A 127 13.64 -37.13 13.30
C SER A 127 14.79 -36.38 12.62
N ASN A 128 15.21 -35.27 13.25
CA ASN A 128 16.43 -34.46 13.01
C ASN A 128 16.29 -33.15 12.20
N SER A 129 15.40 -32.21 12.59
CA SER A 129 15.56 -30.78 12.22
C SER A 129 14.96 -29.76 13.20
N ILE A 130 14.69 -30.15 14.46
CA ILE A 130 13.86 -29.37 15.41
C ILE A 130 14.43 -27.97 15.72
N LEU A 131 15.74 -27.75 15.64
CA LEU A 131 16.34 -26.44 15.97
C LEU A 131 16.31 -25.39 14.82
N LYS A 132 16.01 -25.79 13.58
CA LYS A 132 15.95 -24.84 12.44
C LYS A 132 14.53 -24.33 12.16
N GLU A 133 13.50 -25.13 12.44
CA GLU A 133 12.12 -24.74 12.19
C GLU A 133 11.55 -23.83 13.27
N GLU A 134 11.93 -24.02 14.53
CA GLU A 134 11.49 -23.16 15.65
C GLU A 134 11.95 -21.71 15.46
N ASN A 135 13.16 -21.52 14.93
CA ASN A 135 13.70 -20.21 14.56
C ASN A 135 12.97 -19.58 13.37
N ALA A 136 12.54 -20.36 12.38
CA ALA A 136 11.81 -19.86 11.22
C ALA A 136 10.36 -19.48 11.56
N ALA A 137 9.68 -20.25 12.41
CA ALA A 137 8.34 -19.93 12.91
C ALA A 137 8.37 -18.69 13.82
N SER A 138 9.38 -18.59 14.70
CA SER A 138 9.58 -17.42 15.57
C SER A 138 9.92 -16.16 14.76
N GLN A 139 10.78 -16.26 13.74
CA GLN A 139 11.04 -15.14 12.81
C GLN A 139 9.80 -14.72 12.01
N ARG A 140 8.97 -15.67 11.55
CA ARG A 140 7.72 -15.35 10.85
C ARG A 140 6.72 -14.65 11.75
N SER A 141 6.57 -15.11 12.99
CA SER A 141 5.73 -14.46 14.00
C SER A 141 6.25 -13.06 14.38
N GLN A 142 7.57 -12.84 14.34
CA GLN A 142 8.19 -11.54 14.61
C GLN A 142 8.03 -10.56 13.44
N ILE A 143 8.16 -11.03 12.19
CA ILE A 143 7.86 -10.26 10.98
C ILE A 143 6.36 -9.91 10.93
N PHE A 144 5.49 -10.86 11.30
CA PHE A 144 4.05 -10.65 11.45
C PHE A 144 3.72 -9.55 12.47
N MET A 145 4.30 -9.60 13.67
CA MET A 145 4.11 -8.56 14.68
C MET A 145 4.63 -7.20 14.20
N GLN A 146 5.71 -7.16 13.44
CA GLN A 146 6.20 -5.93 12.82
C GLN A 146 5.24 -5.38 11.77
N ASP A 147 4.70 -6.23 10.89
CA ASP A 147 3.81 -5.78 9.83
C ASP A 147 2.44 -5.36 10.38
N VAL A 148 1.84 -6.12 11.30
CA VAL A 148 0.60 -5.72 11.98
C VAL A 148 0.81 -4.42 12.78
N SER A 149 1.95 -4.26 13.46
CA SER A 149 2.30 -3.01 14.15
C SER A 149 2.48 -1.84 13.18
N ARG A 150 3.11 -2.06 12.01
CA ARG A 150 3.22 -1.06 10.95
C ARG A 150 1.86 -0.67 10.38
N PHE A 151 0.98 -1.63 10.12
CA PHE A 151 -0.37 -1.37 9.64
C PHE A 151 -1.22 -0.63 10.67
N ALA A 152 -1.15 -1.03 11.95
CA ALA A 152 -1.84 -0.34 13.04
C ALA A 152 -1.32 1.09 13.22
N LYS A 153 0.00 1.31 13.17
CA LYS A 153 0.60 2.66 13.20
C LYS A 153 0.20 3.51 12.01
N ALA A 154 0.27 2.96 10.79
CA ALA A 154 -0.13 3.68 9.58
C ALA A 154 -1.62 4.06 9.61
N LYS A 155 -2.48 3.15 10.09
CA LYS A 155 -3.91 3.43 10.28
C LYS A 155 -4.14 4.49 11.34
N ALA A 156 -3.47 4.42 12.49
CA ALA A 156 -3.59 5.40 13.56
C ALA A 156 -3.12 6.80 13.11
N MET A 157 -1.97 6.88 12.44
CA MET A 157 -1.44 8.13 11.88
C MET A 157 -2.39 8.71 10.84
N ARG A 158 -2.95 7.89 9.96
CA ARG A 158 -3.93 8.33 8.96
C ARG A 158 -5.25 8.80 9.58
N MET A 159 -5.75 8.11 10.60
CA MET A 159 -6.94 8.54 11.35
C MET A 159 -6.69 9.87 12.07
N HIS A 160 -5.51 10.04 12.65
CA HIS A 160 -5.09 11.29 13.27
C HIS A 160 -5.04 12.43 12.24
N LEU A 161 -4.49 12.19 11.04
CA LEU A 161 -4.49 13.17 9.95
C LEU A 161 -5.91 13.53 9.47
N LEU A 162 -6.81 12.55 9.37
CA LEU A 162 -8.21 12.79 9.01
C LEU A 162 -8.95 13.58 10.10
N GLU A 163 -8.70 13.28 11.37
CA GLU A 163 -9.27 14.00 12.50
C GLU A 163 -8.72 15.43 12.58
N MET A 164 -7.42 15.61 12.38
CA MET A 164 -6.77 16.91 12.30
C MET A 164 -7.35 17.73 11.13
N ARG A 165 -7.53 17.11 9.96
CA ARG A 165 -8.21 17.72 8.82
C ARG A 165 -9.65 18.11 9.13
N SER A 166 -10.38 17.27 9.86
CA SER A 166 -11.75 17.57 10.29
C SER A 166 -11.78 18.77 11.25
N ARG A 167 -10.86 18.78 12.23
CA ARG A 167 -10.72 19.88 13.21
C ARG A 167 -10.33 21.20 12.55
N LEU A 168 -9.38 21.15 11.61
CA LEU A 168 -9.00 22.29 10.79
C LEU A 168 -10.17 22.75 9.92
N SER A 169 -10.92 21.84 9.30
CA SER A 169 -12.09 22.18 8.48
C SER A 169 -13.24 22.78 9.29
N SER A 170 -13.41 22.40 10.55
CA SER A 170 -14.41 23.00 11.45
C SER A 170 -13.92 24.35 12.01
N SER A 171 -12.64 24.47 12.36
CA SER A 171 -12.01 25.71 12.82
C SER A 171 -11.94 26.79 11.72
N LEU A 172 -11.67 26.39 10.47
CA LEU A 172 -11.71 27.26 9.28
C LEU A 172 -13.10 27.83 8.97
N LYS A 173 -14.17 27.28 9.54
CA LYS A 173 -15.53 27.83 9.41
C LYS A 173 -15.87 28.87 10.47
N GLU A 174 -15.14 28.91 11.59
CA GLU A 174 -15.38 29.86 12.69
C GLU A 174 -14.44 31.08 12.61
N ASP A 175 -13.22 30.93 12.07
CA ASP A 175 -12.24 32.02 11.99
C ASP A 175 -11.84 32.37 10.55
N LEU A 176 -12.77 32.97 9.78
CA LEU A 176 -12.40 33.66 8.54
C LEU A 176 -12.05 35.12 8.83
N ASN A 177 -10.85 35.33 9.37
CA ASN A 177 -9.99 36.45 8.98
C ASN A 177 -8.51 36.14 9.24
N ILE A 178 -8.01 35.02 8.70
CA ILE A 178 -6.57 34.73 8.63
C ILE A 178 -6.22 34.49 7.16
N GLU A 179 -5.22 35.24 6.70
CA GLU A 179 -4.65 35.25 5.35
C GLU A 179 -4.57 33.83 4.75
N GLY A 180 -5.31 33.65 3.66
CA GLY A 180 -5.65 32.36 3.10
C GLY A 180 -4.47 31.67 2.43
N LYS A 181 -3.99 30.59 3.04
CA LYS A 181 -3.36 29.51 2.27
C LYS A 181 -4.44 28.81 1.47
N SER A 182 -4.26 28.76 0.15
CA SER A 182 -5.19 28.04 -0.72
C SER A 182 -5.20 26.55 -0.37
N VAL A 183 -6.32 25.87 -0.61
CA VAL A 183 -6.44 24.39 -0.45
C VAL A 183 -5.32 23.66 -1.20
N HIS A 184 -4.90 24.23 -2.33
CA HIS A 184 -3.80 23.73 -3.14
C HIS A 184 -2.44 23.82 -2.41
N GLN A 185 -2.16 24.93 -1.73
CA GLN A 185 -0.95 25.09 -0.94
C GLN A 185 -0.88 24.10 0.24
N VAL A 186 -2.00 23.87 0.92
CA VAL A 186 -2.06 22.90 2.03
C VAL A 186 -1.79 21.47 1.54
N ALA A 187 -2.34 21.10 0.38
CA ALA A 187 -2.09 19.79 -0.22
C ALA A 187 -0.60 19.63 -0.59
N MET A 188 -0.01 20.64 -1.23
CA MET A 188 1.41 20.62 -1.61
C MET A 188 2.35 20.57 -0.40
N GLU A 189 2.07 21.34 0.67
CA GLU A 189 2.82 21.27 1.93
C GLU A 189 2.72 19.87 2.55
N THR A 190 1.53 19.26 2.52
CA THR A 190 1.32 17.89 3.04
C THR A 190 2.14 16.86 2.25
N ASP A 191 2.10 16.91 0.92
CA ASP A 191 2.84 15.99 0.05
C ASP A 191 4.37 16.18 0.20
N ALA A 192 4.82 17.44 0.38
CA ALA A 192 6.21 17.76 0.64
C ALA A 192 6.68 17.20 1.98
N THR A 193 5.86 17.27 3.04
CA THR A 193 6.20 16.68 4.35
C THR A 193 6.32 15.16 4.26
N VAL A 194 5.37 14.48 3.60
CA VAL A 194 5.43 13.02 3.43
C VAL A 194 6.67 12.60 2.64
N LEU A 195 7.02 13.36 1.60
CA LEU A 195 8.22 13.11 0.82
C LEU A 195 9.49 13.36 1.65
N GLN A 196 9.53 14.42 2.45
CA GLN A 196 10.64 14.73 3.34
C GLN A 196 10.88 13.61 4.36
N ASP A 197 9.84 13.11 5.02
CA ASP A 197 9.93 11.99 5.97
C ASP A 197 10.51 10.75 5.29
N HIS A 198 10.06 10.45 4.07
CA HIS A 198 10.56 9.33 3.28
C HIS A 198 12.06 9.49 2.96
N LEU A 199 12.48 10.67 2.51
CA LEU A 199 13.89 10.96 2.22
C LEU A 199 14.74 10.87 3.48
N MET A 200 14.31 11.47 4.59
CA MET A 200 15.01 11.45 5.87
C MET A 200 15.19 10.03 6.40
N HIS A 201 14.15 9.20 6.35
CA HIS A 201 14.22 7.80 6.77
C HIS A 201 15.32 7.02 6.02
N HIS A 202 15.40 7.21 4.71
CA HIS A 202 16.40 6.52 3.89
C HIS A 202 17.80 7.11 4.03
N LEU A 203 17.93 8.43 4.17
CA LEU A 203 19.24 9.10 4.30
C LEU A 203 19.91 8.85 5.66
N THR A 204 19.13 8.49 6.69
CA THR A 204 19.62 8.23 8.05
C THR A 204 19.86 6.74 8.31
N GLY A 205 19.03 5.85 7.78
CA GLY A 205 19.08 4.41 8.06
C GLY A 205 19.90 3.55 7.10
N SER A 206 20.52 4.12 6.07
CA SER A 206 21.13 3.30 5.01
C SER A 206 22.53 2.77 5.33
N GLN A 207 22.71 1.46 5.16
CA GLN A 207 24.02 0.78 5.18
C GLN A 207 24.82 0.94 3.87
N SER A 208 24.18 1.42 2.78
CA SER A 208 24.81 1.58 1.47
C SER A 208 24.41 2.92 0.85
N PRO A 209 25.21 3.99 1.08
CA PRO A 209 24.88 5.35 0.67
C PRO A 209 24.57 5.46 -0.82
N GLN A 210 25.37 4.83 -1.68
CA GLN A 210 25.24 4.96 -3.13
C GLN A 210 24.00 4.25 -3.70
N LYS A 211 23.63 3.08 -3.17
CA LYS A 211 22.38 2.39 -3.58
C LYS A 211 21.15 3.20 -3.16
N THR A 212 21.21 3.78 -1.96
CA THR A 212 20.13 4.64 -1.46
C THR A 212 20.02 5.92 -2.27
N GLU A 213 21.13 6.57 -2.59
CA GLU A 213 21.13 7.76 -3.43
C GLU A 213 20.50 7.49 -4.80
N ASN A 214 20.88 6.37 -5.45
CA ASN A 214 20.28 5.95 -6.72
C ASN A 214 18.77 5.70 -6.61
N TYR A 215 18.33 5.03 -5.54
CA TYR A 215 16.91 4.79 -5.27
C TYR A 215 16.14 6.11 -5.08
N LEU A 216 16.65 7.02 -4.24
CA LEU A 216 16.01 8.31 -3.97
C LEU A 216 15.98 9.18 -5.24
N ASN A 217 17.03 9.17 -6.05
CA ASN A 217 17.05 9.85 -7.34
C ASN A 217 15.92 9.34 -8.26
N GLN A 218 15.75 8.03 -8.39
CA GLN A 218 14.66 7.44 -9.18
C GLN A 218 13.28 7.82 -8.63
N ARG A 219 13.12 7.90 -7.31
CA ARG A 219 11.88 8.33 -6.68
C ARG A 219 11.58 9.80 -6.95
N LEU A 220 12.55 10.70 -6.82
CA LEU A 220 12.38 12.12 -7.15
C LEU A 220 12.02 12.32 -8.63
N HIS A 221 12.66 11.59 -9.54
CA HIS A 221 12.25 11.60 -10.96
C HIS A 221 10.82 11.11 -11.19
N SER A 222 10.31 10.20 -10.34
CA SER A 222 8.92 9.74 -10.41
C SER A 222 7.95 10.79 -9.87
N VAL A 223 8.32 11.48 -8.78
CA VAL A 223 7.52 12.56 -8.19
C VAL A 223 7.40 13.73 -9.14
N VAL A 224 8.47 14.14 -9.83
CA VAL A 224 8.40 15.26 -10.79
C VAL A 224 7.42 15.02 -11.94
N LYS A 225 7.12 13.76 -12.28
CA LYS A 225 6.11 13.43 -13.31
C LYS A 225 4.67 13.62 -12.83
N LEU A 226 4.45 13.81 -11.54
CA LEU A 226 3.13 14.10 -10.98
C LEU A 226 2.78 15.58 -11.18
N PRO A 227 1.48 15.94 -11.19
CA PRO A 227 1.06 17.34 -11.17
C PRO A 227 1.69 18.06 -9.97
N ASN A 228 2.35 19.21 -10.21
CA ASN A 228 3.02 20.02 -9.18
C ASN A 228 4.18 19.28 -8.48
N GLY A 229 4.70 18.19 -9.08
CA GLY A 229 5.73 17.35 -8.47
C GLY A 229 7.04 18.09 -8.22
N LEU A 230 7.44 18.97 -9.14
CA LEU A 230 8.64 19.80 -8.96
C LEU A 230 8.45 20.82 -7.82
N GLU A 231 7.31 21.49 -7.77
CA GLU A 231 6.96 22.46 -6.74
C GLU A 231 6.85 21.80 -5.36
N THR A 232 6.34 20.56 -5.30
CA THR A 232 6.32 19.74 -4.08
C THR A 232 7.74 19.44 -3.59
N ILE A 233 8.66 19.11 -4.49
CA ILE A 233 10.07 18.87 -4.13
C ILE A 233 10.75 20.17 -3.68
N GLU A 234 10.50 21.29 -4.36
CA GLU A 234 11.03 22.61 -3.97
C GLU A 234 10.48 23.05 -2.60
N THR A 235 9.22 22.73 -2.29
CA THR A 235 8.57 23.04 -1.01
C THR A 235 9.28 22.38 0.18
N ILE A 236 9.97 21.25 -0.01
CA ILE A 236 10.78 20.62 1.06
C ILE A 236 11.86 21.58 1.60
N LEU A 237 12.38 22.47 0.75
CA LEU A 237 13.40 23.44 1.16
C LEU A 237 12.84 24.58 2.02
N THR A 238 11.52 24.80 2.00
CA THR A 238 10.84 25.86 2.74
C THR A 238 10.09 25.35 3.97
N LEU A 239 9.94 24.03 4.12
CA LEU A 239 9.32 23.43 5.31
C LEU A 239 10.10 23.78 6.59
N PRO A 240 9.42 23.98 7.72
CA PRO A 240 10.06 24.11 9.02
C PRO A 240 10.66 22.76 9.44
N GLY A 241 11.89 22.77 9.95
CA GLY A 241 12.52 21.57 10.51
C GLY A 241 12.16 21.34 11.97
N ASP A 242 12.07 20.08 12.38
CA ASP A 242 12.01 19.71 13.79
C ASP A 242 13.38 19.87 14.45
N GLU A 243 13.46 20.58 15.57
CA GLU A 243 14.68 20.77 16.35
C GLU A 243 15.30 19.44 16.80
N ASN A 244 14.47 18.42 17.03
CA ASN A 244 14.92 17.09 17.46
C ASN A 244 15.63 16.32 16.34
N GLU A 245 15.36 16.64 15.08
CA GLU A 245 15.91 15.95 13.90
C GLU A 245 16.72 16.88 12.99
N ALA A 246 17.17 18.02 13.50
CA ALA A 246 17.82 19.09 12.73
C ALA A 246 18.98 18.61 11.82
N ALA A 247 19.76 17.61 12.26
CA ALA A 247 20.86 17.06 11.48
C ALA A 247 20.38 16.24 10.27
N SER A 248 19.39 15.38 10.48
CA SER A 248 18.74 14.55 9.45
C SER A 248 18.00 15.42 8.45
N PHE A 249 17.30 16.42 8.96
CA PHE A 249 16.57 17.41 8.19
C PHE A 249 17.51 18.22 7.27
N LYS A 250 18.63 18.74 7.82
CA LYS A 250 19.64 19.45 7.04
C LYS A 250 20.25 18.58 5.95
N LYS A 251 20.52 17.30 6.23
CA LYS A 251 21.01 16.34 5.24
C LYS A 251 20.00 16.10 4.11
N CYS A 252 18.71 16.03 4.45
CA CYS A 252 17.64 15.94 3.47
C CYS A 252 17.57 17.18 2.57
N GLN A 253 17.58 18.38 3.15
CA GLN A 253 17.58 19.62 2.37
C GLN A 253 18.79 19.75 1.46
N GLN A 254 19.99 19.35 1.92
CA GLN A 254 21.20 19.32 1.09
C GLN A 254 21.05 18.35 -0.09
N PHE A 255 20.53 17.15 0.16
CA PHE A 255 20.28 16.17 -0.89
C PHE A 255 19.28 16.71 -1.94
N VAL A 256 18.15 17.26 -1.50
CA VAL A 256 17.14 17.85 -2.39
C VAL A 256 17.70 19.03 -3.18
N SER A 257 18.45 19.93 -2.54
CA SER A 257 19.07 21.07 -3.21
C SER A 257 20.07 20.65 -4.30
N LEU A 258 20.91 19.65 -4.03
CA LEU A 258 21.83 19.09 -5.02
C LEU A 258 21.08 18.40 -6.17
N TRP A 259 19.99 17.70 -5.86
CA TRP A 259 19.17 17.06 -6.86
C TRP A 259 18.50 18.07 -7.79
N ILE A 260 17.90 19.12 -7.24
CA ILE A 260 17.26 20.19 -8.02
C ILE A 260 18.31 20.86 -8.91
N SER A 261 19.47 21.25 -8.38
CA SER A 261 20.49 21.94 -9.18
C SER A 261 20.97 21.11 -10.38
N LYS A 262 21.08 19.79 -10.22
CA LYS A 262 21.47 18.86 -11.29
C LYS A 262 20.38 18.64 -12.34
N ASN A 263 19.10 18.69 -11.96
CA ASN A 263 18.00 18.23 -12.81
C ASN A 263 17.02 19.32 -13.25
N ARG A 264 17.09 20.53 -12.69
CA ARG A 264 16.13 21.63 -12.95
C ARG A 264 15.90 21.91 -14.42
N GLN A 265 17.00 21.99 -15.20
CA GLN A 265 16.95 22.29 -16.64
C GLN A 265 16.18 21.25 -17.45
N GLN A 266 16.11 20.00 -16.99
CA GLN A 266 15.39 18.92 -17.69
C GLN A 266 13.87 19.08 -17.59
N TYR A 267 13.39 19.76 -16.55
CA TYR A 267 11.96 19.83 -16.22
C TYR A 267 11.34 21.21 -16.43
N THR A 268 12.14 22.27 -16.45
CA THR A 268 11.65 23.62 -16.77
C THR A 268 11.37 23.82 -18.27
N ASN A 269 11.96 23.01 -19.15
CA ASN A 269 11.84 23.17 -20.61
C ASN A 269 10.66 22.41 -21.23
N HIS A 270 9.87 21.65 -20.46
CA HIS A 270 8.71 20.89 -20.98
C HIS A 270 7.35 21.48 -20.60
N GLY A 271 7.30 22.54 -19.79
CA GLY A 271 6.04 23.17 -19.36
C GLY A 271 5.39 24.13 -20.37
N ASN A 272 5.93 24.26 -21.59
CA ASN A 272 5.48 25.27 -22.57
C ASN A 272 4.89 24.70 -23.87
N MET A 273 4.57 23.40 -23.96
CA MET A 273 4.02 22.80 -25.19
C MET A 273 2.53 22.41 -25.17
N ASP A 274 1.83 22.41 -24.04
CA ASP A 274 0.42 21.98 -23.99
C ASP A 274 -0.53 23.04 -23.41
N THR A 275 -0.64 24.17 -24.12
CA THR A 275 -1.85 25.02 -24.08
C THR A 275 -2.17 25.47 -25.50
N GLY A 276 -2.76 24.55 -26.27
CA GLY A 276 -3.37 24.79 -27.58
C GLY A 276 -4.79 24.27 -27.60
#